data_AF-C9ZWT0-F1
#
_entry.id   AF-C9ZWT0-F1
#
_cell.length_a   1.000
_cell.length_b   1.000
_cell.length_c   1.000
_cell.angle_alpha   90.00
_cell.angle_beta   90.00
_cell.angle_gamma   90.00
#
_symmetry.space_group_name_H-M   'P 1'
#
loop_
_entity.id
_entity.type
_entity.pdbx_description
1 polymer ?
#
loop_
_entity_poly.entity_id
_entity_poly.type
_entity_poly.pdbx_seq_one_letter_code
_entity_poly.pdbx_strand_id
1 'polypeptide(L)'
;MQFCGGFVCRTPPLRFAWKQTYSQLLPSHSTVPSAYICGRLRQAHHYSGRFACSAASVVVESPSDGAGILTFTANTVDGAARALSEIMHEAQALSHSVELRALERLEAILRQNAELLASAEALATGICLREARNSIGLAANVVGSCAERLRGCPASVTASETIDVEDLLRSLGCSDRGINCHGIRCATGGGSSVALCYTSANYPLQRGVEAIAAALLRGHVVVWLPSLEAPLSALWLMQLLCRSFSCQANENDSRSATSDDKGCDRGVGMHTVEPINIILYRGEHSILLEKAFGVRGAREGLELVGLTNGFTEGQTNQFSVHLSDGQVRRSDISALYAIDWHHRLTKPAVAIVSVSQGESQSFSPSIPLTACAAVAKTDSAPTHVECVAENFFHHAFHCNGRTLHPLHVAFIPHEDVLPILRYLRERIRQVRIGHSLDSSVELGPLPTSKHLSLVKELIESATSGDDDAGVCIQQVCGGFEVAMPAGFFCLPCVLYARLPNEAPGAVSSMVERVMKLRTELDELGGGPVALVCAYYLRHQLDELHVWKDNAQHYVVHDW
;
A
#
# COMPACT_ATOMS: atom_id res chain seq x y z
N MET A 1 4.84 17.71 43.71
CA MET A 1 5.62 16.91 42.74
C MET A 1 4.76 16.70 41.51
N GLN A 2 5.19 17.28 40.40
CA GLN A 2 4.54 17.27 39.08
C GLN A 2 4.52 15.85 38.49
N PHE A 3 3.40 15.48 37.86
CA PHE A 3 3.38 14.50 36.79
C PHE A 3 2.49 15.06 35.68
N CYS A 4 3.09 15.85 34.78
CA CYS A 4 2.54 16.12 33.46
C CYS A 4 2.90 14.94 32.56
N GLY A 5 1.92 14.11 32.22
CA GLY A 5 2.02 13.08 31.20
C GLY A 5 0.70 13.02 30.46
N GLY A 6 0.64 13.64 29.27
CA GLY A 6 -0.48 13.49 28.36
C GLY A 6 -0.58 12.03 27.94
N PHE A 7 -1.48 11.27 28.60
CA PHE A 7 -1.74 9.89 28.27
C PHE A 7 -2.40 9.80 26.89
N VAL A 8 -1.60 9.56 25.86
CA VAL A 8 -2.05 8.67 24.78
C VAL A 8 -2.18 7.30 25.45
N CYS A 9 -3.39 6.88 25.76
CA CYS A 9 -3.63 5.58 26.40
C CYS A 9 -3.04 4.48 25.51
N ARG A 10 -1.97 3.81 25.97
CA ARG A 10 -1.46 2.60 25.34
C ARG A 10 -2.59 1.56 25.31
N THR A 11 -3.01 1.15 24.13
CA THR A 11 -3.98 0.05 23.99
C THR A 11 -3.26 -1.25 24.36
N PRO A 12 -3.80 -2.05 25.30
CA PRO A 12 -3.18 -3.32 25.67
C PRO A 12 -3.17 -4.29 24.47
N PRO A 13 -2.17 -5.19 24.37
CA PRO A 13 -2.12 -6.18 23.30
C PRO A 13 -3.33 -7.11 23.40
N LEU A 14 -4.04 -7.29 22.28
CA LEU A 14 -5.22 -8.14 22.21
C LEU A 14 -4.82 -9.61 22.24
N ARG A 15 -5.55 -10.41 23.04
CA ARG A 15 -5.52 -11.87 22.92
C ARG A 15 -6.61 -12.28 21.93
N PHE A 16 -6.21 -12.93 20.85
CA PHE A 16 -7.15 -13.39 19.83
C PHE A 16 -7.96 -14.60 20.30
N ALA A 17 -9.26 -14.57 20.03
CA ALA A 17 -10.15 -15.73 20.02
C ALA A 17 -11.10 -15.65 18.82
N TRP A 18 -11.41 -16.80 18.21
CA TRP A 18 -12.39 -16.88 17.12
C TRP A 18 -13.76 -16.36 17.56
N LYS A 19 -14.43 -15.62 16.67
CA LYS A 19 -15.77 -15.03 16.90
C LYS A 19 -15.84 -14.06 18.09
N GLN A 20 -14.70 -13.48 18.48
CA GLN A 20 -14.69 -12.42 19.49
C GLN A 20 -15.31 -11.12 18.96
N THR A 21 -15.80 -10.28 19.85
CA THR A 21 -16.24 -8.93 19.50
C THR A 21 -15.05 -8.04 19.16
N TYR A 22 -15.11 -7.35 18.02
CA TYR A 22 -14.06 -6.43 17.56
C TYR A 22 -14.19 -5.00 18.11
N SER A 23 -15.09 -4.74 19.07
CA SER A 23 -15.39 -3.40 19.57
C SER A 23 -14.17 -2.62 20.08
N GLN A 24 -13.16 -3.33 20.63
CA GLN A 24 -11.91 -2.73 21.11
C GLN A 24 -10.96 -2.31 19.95
N LEU A 25 -11.18 -2.85 18.75
CA LEU A 25 -10.46 -2.53 17.52
C LEU A 25 -11.18 -1.48 16.67
N LEU A 26 -12.29 -0.94 17.15
CA LEU A 26 -13.08 0.04 16.44
C LEU A 26 -12.91 1.45 17.02
N PRO A 27 -12.90 2.48 16.17
CA PRO A 27 -12.95 3.88 16.59
C PRO A 27 -14.09 4.15 17.58
N SER A 28 -13.77 4.73 18.74
CA SER A 28 -14.72 4.95 19.83
C SER A 28 -15.63 6.16 19.61
N HIS A 29 -16.61 6.08 18.70
CA HIS A 29 -17.60 7.13 18.49
C HIS A 29 -18.99 6.56 18.24
N SER A 30 -20.03 7.27 18.70
CA SER A 30 -21.44 6.98 18.37
C SER A 30 -21.73 7.08 16.86
N THR A 31 -20.87 7.82 16.14
CA THR A 31 -20.94 8.05 14.69
C THR A 31 -19.52 8.08 14.13
N VAL A 32 -19.23 7.24 13.14
CA VAL A 32 -17.92 7.16 12.50
C VAL A 32 -17.71 8.39 11.60
N PRO A 33 -16.56 9.09 11.68
CA PRO A 33 -16.25 10.20 10.81
C PRO A 33 -15.99 9.73 9.38
N SER A 34 -16.22 10.61 8.40
CA SER A 34 -15.90 10.36 6.99
C SER A 34 -14.77 11.25 6.48
N ALA A 35 -14.33 12.23 7.27
CA ALA A 35 -13.16 13.04 6.94
C ALA A 35 -12.48 13.60 8.21
N TYR A 36 -11.19 13.86 8.09
CA TYR A 36 -10.38 14.66 9.02
C TYR A 36 -9.86 15.87 8.24
N ILE A 37 -10.35 17.05 8.59
CA ILE A 37 -10.10 18.29 7.84
C ILE A 37 -9.76 19.40 8.83
N CYS A 38 -8.62 20.05 8.61
CA CYS A 38 -8.16 21.21 9.38
C CYS A 38 -8.23 20.98 10.89
N GLY A 39 -7.77 19.80 11.34
CA GLY A 39 -7.72 19.44 12.76
C GLY A 39 -9.03 18.89 13.35
N ARG A 40 -10.08 18.71 12.53
CA ARG A 40 -11.42 18.34 12.99
C ARG A 40 -11.96 17.11 12.27
N LEU A 41 -12.59 16.22 13.04
CA LEU A 41 -13.38 15.12 12.49
C LEU A 41 -14.71 15.66 11.93
N ARG A 42 -15.02 15.30 10.69
CA ARG A 42 -16.27 15.66 9.99
C ARG A 42 -17.03 14.41 9.58
N GLN A 43 -18.35 14.49 9.63
CA GLN A 43 -19.26 13.46 9.11
C GLN A 43 -19.66 13.76 7.67
N ALA A 44 -20.13 12.75 6.94
CA ALA A 44 -20.53 12.91 5.53
C ALA A 44 -21.64 13.95 5.35
N HIS A 45 -22.55 14.04 6.33
CA HIS A 45 -23.65 14.99 6.31
C HIS A 45 -23.20 16.45 6.41
N HIS A 46 -22.00 16.70 6.95
CA HIS A 46 -21.45 18.05 7.07
C HIS A 46 -21.34 18.72 5.70
N TYR A 47 -20.92 17.95 4.70
CA TYR A 47 -20.79 18.45 3.34
C TYR A 47 -22.00 18.15 2.47
N SER A 48 -22.93 17.26 2.81
CA SER A 48 -23.99 16.83 1.88
C SER A 48 -25.09 17.87 1.58
N GLY A 49 -25.18 18.99 2.31
CA GLY A 49 -26.22 20.01 2.12
C GLY A 49 -27.66 19.46 2.21
N ARG A 50 -28.65 20.15 1.60
CA ARG A 50 -30.06 19.70 1.53
C ARG A 50 -30.29 18.41 0.72
N PHE A 51 -29.25 17.85 0.09
CA PHE A 51 -29.31 16.64 -0.73
C PHE A 51 -28.67 15.42 -0.03
N ALA A 52 -28.89 15.29 1.29
CA ALA A 52 -28.38 14.20 2.12
C ALA A 52 -28.79 12.78 1.69
N CYS A 53 -29.70 12.65 0.72
CA CYS A 53 -30.28 11.38 0.27
C CYS A 53 -29.34 10.47 -0.55
N SER A 54 -28.11 10.88 -0.89
CA SER A 54 -27.17 10.05 -1.69
C SER A 54 -25.93 9.56 -0.95
N ALA A 55 -25.84 9.79 0.37
CA ALA A 55 -24.69 9.36 1.15
C ALA A 55 -24.64 7.81 1.24
N ALA A 56 -23.60 7.20 0.69
CA ALA A 56 -23.49 5.75 0.57
C ALA A 56 -22.97 5.13 1.88
N SER A 57 -23.72 4.15 2.39
CA SER A 57 -23.26 3.30 3.48
C SER A 57 -22.15 2.38 2.99
N VAL A 58 -21.04 2.35 3.71
CA VAL A 58 -19.92 1.43 3.52
C VAL A 58 -19.96 0.44 4.66
N VAL A 59 -20.07 -0.84 4.32
CA VAL A 59 -19.97 -1.96 5.27
C VAL A 59 -18.57 -2.53 5.15
N VAL A 60 -17.86 -2.58 6.27
CA VAL A 60 -16.55 -3.19 6.41
C VAL A 60 -16.76 -4.54 7.06
N GLU A 61 -16.38 -5.61 6.38
CA GLU A 61 -16.48 -6.99 6.85
C GLU A 61 -15.09 -7.53 7.15
N SER A 62 -14.99 -8.43 8.13
CA SER A 62 -13.75 -9.14 8.39
C SER A 62 -13.58 -10.22 7.34
N PRO A 63 -12.46 -10.25 6.62
CA PRO A 63 -12.24 -11.30 5.63
C PRO A 63 -12.03 -12.69 6.26
N SER A 64 -11.74 -12.74 7.57
CA SER A 64 -11.43 -13.99 8.29
C SER A 64 -12.66 -14.77 8.72
N ASP A 65 -13.79 -14.10 8.95
CA ASP A 65 -15.01 -14.76 9.45
C ASP A 65 -16.30 -14.19 8.84
N GLY A 66 -16.21 -13.22 7.93
CA GLY A 66 -17.35 -12.55 7.30
C GLY A 66 -18.16 -11.68 8.26
N ALA A 67 -17.68 -11.43 9.48
CA ALA A 67 -18.39 -10.60 10.43
C ALA A 67 -18.36 -9.13 10.00
N GLY A 68 -19.52 -8.46 10.04
CA GLY A 68 -19.58 -7.01 9.89
C GLY A 68 -18.82 -6.32 11.03
N ILE A 69 -17.69 -5.69 10.70
CA ILE A 69 -16.82 -4.97 11.64
C ILE A 69 -17.38 -3.58 11.91
N LEU A 70 -17.70 -2.83 10.85
CA LEU A 70 -18.06 -1.43 10.93
C LEU A 70 -18.97 -1.03 9.77
N THR A 71 -20.00 -0.24 10.06
CA THR A 71 -20.80 0.44 9.03
C THR A 71 -20.67 1.93 9.22
N PHE A 72 -20.33 2.66 8.15
CA PHE A 72 -20.24 4.11 8.19
C PHE A 72 -20.68 4.74 6.87
N THR A 73 -21.03 6.01 6.92
CA THR A 73 -21.42 6.77 5.74
C THR A 73 -20.19 7.49 5.18
N ALA A 74 -19.75 7.12 3.97
CA ALA A 74 -18.67 7.83 3.28
C ALA A 74 -19.19 9.13 2.65
N ASN A 75 -18.29 10.08 2.35
CA ASN A 75 -18.66 11.25 1.57
C ASN A 75 -19.08 10.85 0.15
N THR A 76 -20.04 11.59 -0.41
CA THR A 76 -20.29 11.55 -1.85
C THR A 76 -19.19 12.31 -2.59
N VAL A 77 -19.08 12.14 -3.91
CA VAL A 77 -18.17 12.95 -4.73
C VAL A 77 -18.40 14.45 -4.52
N ASP A 78 -19.66 14.89 -4.44
CA ASP A 78 -19.99 16.29 -4.16
C ASP A 78 -19.54 16.76 -2.78
N GLY A 79 -19.70 15.91 -1.76
CA GLY A 79 -19.26 16.23 -0.40
C GLY A 79 -17.74 16.31 -0.30
N ALA A 80 -17.04 15.36 -0.92
CA ALA A 80 -15.59 15.34 -1.00
C ALA A 80 -15.03 16.51 -1.81
N ALA A 81 -15.68 16.92 -2.91
CA ALA A 81 -15.30 18.10 -3.67
C ALA A 81 -15.38 19.37 -2.82
N ARG A 82 -16.46 19.55 -2.04
CA ARG A 82 -16.59 20.69 -1.12
C ARG A 82 -15.54 20.68 -0.01
N ALA A 83 -15.27 19.51 0.58
CA ALA A 83 -14.21 19.33 1.56
C ALA A 83 -12.83 19.69 0.98
N LEU A 84 -12.54 19.25 -0.25
CA LEU A 84 -11.30 19.58 -0.94
C LEU A 84 -11.21 21.08 -1.24
N SER A 85 -12.29 21.71 -1.70
CA SER A 85 -12.33 23.17 -1.91
C SER A 85 -12.10 23.96 -0.61
N GLU A 86 -12.61 23.51 0.54
CA GLU A 86 -12.33 24.12 1.86
C GLU A 86 -10.83 24.06 2.18
N ILE A 87 -10.21 22.89 2.02
CA ILE A 87 -8.77 22.69 2.25
C ILE A 87 -7.95 23.59 1.33
N MET A 88 -8.28 23.62 0.03
CA MET A 88 -7.59 24.44 -0.95
C MET A 88 -7.70 25.94 -0.66
N HIS A 89 -8.85 26.38 -0.13
CA HIS A 89 -9.07 27.77 0.26
C HIS A 89 -8.27 28.16 1.51
N GLU A 90 -8.15 27.25 2.48
CA GLU A 90 -7.39 27.46 3.73
C GLU A 90 -5.88 27.17 3.60
N ALA A 91 -5.45 26.50 2.53
CA ALA A 91 -4.08 26.09 2.32
C ALA A 91 -3.12 27.29 2.29
N GLN A 92 -2.06 27.19 3.09
CA GLN A 92 -0.96 28.14 3.18
C GLN A 92 0.35 27.42 2.92
N ALA A 93 1.35 28.15 2.40
CA ALA A 93 2.70 27.62 2.28
C ALA A 93 3.20 27.16 3.66
N LEU A 94 3.61 25.89 3.75
CA LEU A 94 4.09 25.33 5.01
C LEU A 94 5.48 25.88 5.33
N SER A 95 5.69 26.24 6.59
CA SER A 95 7.03 26.50 7.10
C SER A 95 7.73 25.17 7.43
N HIS A 96 9.05 25.17 7.34
CA HIS A 96 9.89 24.05 7.74
C HIS A 96 9.57 23.51 9.15
N SER A 97 9.25 24.42 10.09
CA SER A 97 8.87 24.05 11.46
C SER A 97 7.53 23.32 11.57
N VAL A 98 6.59 23.61 10.67
CA VAL A 98 5.28 22.94 10.61
C VAL A 98 5.42 21.57 9.98
N GLU A 99 6.22 21.44 8.91
CA GLU A 99 6.54 20.16 8.26
C GLU A 99 7.17 19.18 9.25
N LEU A 100 8.24 19.60 9.93
CA LEU A 100 8.94 18.77 10.89
C LEU A 100 8.03 18.35 12.04
N ARG A 101 7.26 19.28 12.62
CA ARG A 101 6.33 18.97 13.71
C ARG A 101 5.25 17.98 13.27
N ALA A 102 4.75 18.09 12.04
CA ALA A 102 3.75 17.18 11.51
C ALA A 102 4.31 15.77 11.34
N LEU A 103 5.54 15.63 10.83
CA LEU A 103 6.23 14.34 10.69
C LEU A 103 6.53 13.72 12.06
N GLU A 104 7.10 14.48 13.01
CA GLU A 104 7.38 14.01 14.37
C GLU A 104 6.10 13.53 15.09
N ARG A 105 5.01 14.28 14.93
CA ARG A 105 3.71 13.90 15.49
C ARG A 105 3.17 12.62 14.85
N LEU A 106 3.25 12.50 13.52
CA LEU A 106 2.81 11.31 12.79
C LEU A 106 3.63 10.08 13.21
N GLU A 107 4.95 10.21 13.29
CA GLU A 107 5.87 9.17 13.76
C GLU A 107 5.54 8.72 15.19
N ALA A 108 5.31 9.68 16.10
CA ALA A 108 4.92 9.39 17.48
C ALA A 108 3.58 8.64 17.54
N ILE A 109 2.58 9.06 16.76
CA ILE A 109 1.28 8.38 16.67
C ILE A 109 1.47 6.93 16.20
N LEU A 110 2.23 6.71 15.14
CA LEU A 110 2.46 5.37 14.58
C LEU A 110 3.15 4.45 15.58
N ARG A 111 4.24 4.90 16.21
CA ARG A 111 4.99 4.07 17.18
C ARG A 111 4.20 3.78 18.45
N GLN A 112 3.48 4.77 18.99
CA GLN A 112 2.72 4.58 20.23
C GLN A 112 1.50 3.68 20.06
N ASN A 113 0.96 3.57 18.83
CA ASN A 113 -0.26 2.83 18.52
C ASN A 113 0.01 1.66 17.55
N ALA A 114 1.25 1.20 17.43
CA ALA A 114 1.65 0.24 16.40
C ALA A 114 0.83 -1.05 16.42
N GLU A 115 0.61 -1.63 17.61
CA GLU A 115 -0.17 -2.86 17.77
C GLU A 115 -1.64 -2.70 17.39
N LEU A 116 -2.24 -1.55 17.73
CA LEU A 116 -3.62 -1.23 17.38
C LEU A 116 -3.77 -1.09 15.86
N LEU A 117 -2.88 -0.32 15.24
CA LEU A 117 -2.89 -0.06 13.80
C LEU A 117 -2.62 -1.35 13.02
N ALA A 118 -1.68 -2.17 13.46
CA ALA A 118 -1.40 -3.47 12.85
C ALA A 118 -2.59 -4.43 12.98
N SER A 119 -3.26 -4.46 14.14
CA SER A 119 -4.45 -5.28 14.34
C SER A 119 -5.62 -4.80 13.47
N ALA A 120 -5.81 -3.49 13.34
CA ALA A 120 -6.82 -2.89 12.46
C ALA A 120 -6.56 -3.22 10.98
N GLU A 121 -5.29 -3.14 10.54
CA GLU A 121 -4.91 -3.47 9.17
C GLU A 121 -5.09 -4.96 8.88
N ALA A 122 -4.64 -5.85 9.77
CA ALA A 122 -4.85 -7.29 9.66
C ALA A 122 -6.35 -7.67 9.64
N LEU A 123 -7.14 -7.04 10.50
CA LEU A 123 -8.58 -7.31 10.61
C LEU A 123 -9.34 -6.89 9.33
N ALA A 124 -8.98 -5.75 8.73
CA ALA A 124 -9.67 -5.21 7.57
C ALA A 124 -9.22 -5.81 6.24
N THR A 125 -7.94 -6.20 6.12
CA THR A 125 -7.37 -6.65 4.83
C THR A 125 -7.18 -8.16 4.74
N GLY A 126 -7.19 -8.87 5.87
CA GLY A 126 -6.86 -10.30 5.90
C GLY A 126 -5.37 -10.61 5.93
N ILE A 127 -4.47 -9.62 5.86
CA ILE A 127 -3.03 -9.87 6.02
C ILE A 127 -2.73 -10.39 7.43
N CYS A 128 -1.72 -11.25 7.57
CA CYS A 128 -1.35 -11.78 8.88
C CYS A 128 -0.83 -10.66 9.79
N LEU A 129 -1.12 -10.78 11.10
CA LEU A 129 -0.71 -9.79 12.10
C LEU A 129 0.80 -9.51 12.11
N ARG A 130 1.63 -10.51 11.85
CA ARG A 130 3.09 -10.33 11.72
C ARG A 130 3.43 -9.35 10.58
N GLU A 131 2.80 -9.52 9.43
CA GLU A 131 3.05 -8.69 8.25
C GLU A 131 2.46 -7.30 8.41
N ALA A 132 1.29 -7.18 9.06
CA ALA A 132 0.74 -5.88 9.44
C ALA A 132 1.70 -5.12 10.39
N ARG A 133 2.28 -5.79 11.39
CA ARG A 133 3.29 -5.16 12.27
C ARG A 133 4.51 -4.67 11.49
N ASN A 134 5.00 -5.48 10.54
CA ASN A 134 6.11 -5.08 9.68
C ASN A 134 5.76 -3.85 8.83
N SER A 135 4.57 -3.85 8.20
CA SER A 135 4.00 -2.72 7.45
C SER A 135 3.98 -1.43 8.28
N ILE A 136 3.46 -1.48 9.51
CA ILE A 136 3.41 -0.31 10.41
C ILE A 136 4.81 0.14 10.84
N GLY A 137 5.72 -0.81 11.10
CA GLY A 137 7.12 -0.51 11.42
C GLY A 137 7.83 0.22 10.28
N LEU A 138 7.68 -0.28 9.04
CA LEU A 138 8.22 0.36 7.85
C LEU A 138 7.65 1.77 7.65
N ALA A 139 6.33 1.94 7.80
CA ALA A 139 5.69 3.24 7.71
C ALA A 139 6.26 4.25 8.72
N ALA A 140 6.45 3.83 9.98
CA ALA A 140 7.05 4.68 11.01
C ALA A 140 8.51 5.03 10.72
N ASN A 141 9.29 4.10 10.17
CA ASN A 141 10.69 4.33 9.79
C ASN A 141 10.79 5.37 8.68
N VAL A 142 9.94 5.29 7.65
CA VAL A 142 9.90 6.26 6.55
C VAL A 142 9.62 7.67 7.07
N VAL A 143 8.63 7.83 7.96
CA VAL A 143 8.31 9.14 8.55
C VAL A 143 9.48 9.67 9.37
N GLY A 144 10.14 8.81 10.16
CA GLY A 144 11.32 9.16 10.94
C GLY A 144 12.48 9.65 10.06
N SER A 145 12.79 8.92 8.98
CA SER A 145 13.81 9.32 8.01
C SER A 145 13.48 10.67 7.34
N CYS A 146 12.21 10.92 7.00
CA CYS A 146 11.79 12.24 6.50
C CYS A 146 12.02 13.35 7.53
N ALA A 147 11.70 13.12 8.81
CA ALA A 147 11.92 14.09 9.88
C ALA A 147 13.42 14.35 10.11
N GLU A 148 14.26 13.32 10.11
CA GLU A 148 15.72 13.46 10.22
C GLU A 148 16.33 14.29 9.09
N ARG A 149 15.86 14.09 7.85
CA ARG A 149 16.28 14.89 6.70
C ARG A 149 15.92 16.37 6.85
N LEU A 150 14.70 16.68 7.32
CA LEU A 150 14.33 18.07 7.61
C LEU A 150 15.22 18.67 8.71
N ARG A 151 15.64 17.90 9.72
CA ARG A 151 16.59 18.41 10.73
C ARG A 151 18.00 18.67 10.17
N GLY A 152 18.32 18.22 8.95
CA GLY A 152 19.67 18.28 8.39
C GLY A 152 20.63 17.30 9.03
N CYS A 153 20.13 16.25 9.67
CA CYS A 153 20.96 15.18 10.22
C CYS A 153 21.33 14.20 9.10
N PRO A 154 22.62 13.80 8.96
CA PRO A 154 22.98 12.74 8.04
C PRO A 154 22.28 11.44 8.46
N ALA A 155 21.66 10.76 7.49
CA ALA A 155 20.93 9.51 7.73
C ALA A 155 21.83 8.52 8.49
N SER A 156 21.39 8.11 9.68
CA SER A 156 22.09 7.04 10.42
C SER A 156 21.81 5.73 9.70
N VAL A 157 22.77 5.26 8.90
CA VAL A 157 22.69 3.97 8.20
C VAL A 157 22.75 2.84 9.23
N THR A 158 21.62 2.52 9.84
CA THR A 158 21.46 1.24 10.52
C THR A 158 21.16 0.20 9.44
N ALA A 159 22.20 -0.50 9.02
CA ALA A 159 22.10 -1.65 8.12
C ALA A 159 21.23 -2.73 8.75
N SER A 160 19.97 -2.80 8.34
CA SER A 160 19.09 -3.94 8.52
C SER A 160 18.26 -4.05 7.25
N GLU A 161 17.89 -5.27 6.85
CA GLU A 161 17.25 -5.65 5.57
C GLU A 161 15.83 -5.10 5.32
N THR A 162 15.57 -3.89 5.78
CA THR A 162 14.36 -3.13 5.51
C THR A 162 14.60 -2.28 4.28
N ILE A 163 13.71 -2.41 3.29
CA ILE A 163 13.52 -1.52 2.12
C ILE A 163 14.36 -0.26 2.22
N ASP A 164 15.29 -0.06 1.29
CA ASP A 164 16.11 1.14 1.25
C ASP A 164 15.18 2.37 1.21
N VAL A 165 15.05 3.02 2.36
CA VAL A 165 14.19 4.19 2.55
C VAL A 165 14.65 5.31 1.60
N GLU A 166 15.92 5.31 1.22
CA GLU A 166 16.47 6.20 0.21
C GLU A 166 15.88 5.92 -1.17
N ASP A 167 15.84 4.66 -1.61
CA ASP A 167 15.25 4.27 -2.89
C ASP A 167 13.74 4.57 -2.94
N LEU A 168 13.05 4.31 -1.81
CA LEU A 168 11.65 4.68 -1.63
C LEU A 168 11.46 6.19 -1.84
N LEU A 169 12.20 7.00 -1.09
CA LEU A 169 12.04 8.45 -1.13
C LEU A 169 12.47 9.01 -2.48
N ARG A 170 13.52 8.46 -3.10
CA ARG A 170 13.96 8.84 -4.46
C ARG A 170 12.89 8.58 -5.50
N SER A 171 12.19 7.45 -5.42
CA SER A 171 11.08 7.14 -6.33
C SER A 171 9.79 7.90 -6.00
N LEU A 172 9.67 8.49 -4.81
CA LEU A 172 8.71 9.55 -4.50
C LEU A 172 9.21 10.96 -4.92
N GLY A 173 10.29 11.02 -5.71
CA GLY A 173 10.87 12.27 -6.20
C GLY A 173 11.65 13.06 -5.15
N CYS A 174 12.00 12.45 -4.02
CA CYS A 174 12.78 13.06 -2.93
C CYS A 174 14.24 12.59 -3.03
N SER A 175 15.09 13.29 -3.80
CA SER A 175 16.49 12.91 -4.03
C SER A 175 17.48 13.56 -3.03
N ASP A 176 18.56 12.82 -2.74
CA ASP A 176 19.61 13.14 -1.76
C ASP A 176 20.63 14.20 -2.24
N ARG A 177 20.60 14.56 -3.53
CA ARG A 177 21.51 15.56 -4.09
C ARG A 177 21.01 16.98 -3.83
N GLY A 178 21.23 17.40 -2.59
CA GLY A 178 21.44 18.78 -2.17
C GLY A 178 20.23 19.69 -2.32
N ILE A 179 19.54 19.98 -1.21
CA ILE A 179 18.99 21.31 -0.86
C ILE A 179 18.25 22.03 -2.02
N ASN A 180 17.63 21.27 -2.93
CA ASN A 180 16.89 21.80 -4.07
C ASN A 180 15.49 21.18 -4.18
N CYS A 181 14.99 20.56 -3.11
CA CYS A 181 13.55 20.64 -2.79
C CYS A 181 13.12 22.11 -2.64
N HIS A 182 14.06 23.03 -2.32
CA HIS A 182 13.88 24.47 -2.49
C HIS A 182 13.91 24.96 -3.94
N GLY A 183 14.53 24.24 -4.89
CA GLY A 183 14.59 24.63 -6.30
C GLY A 183 13.22 24.59 -6.99
N ILE A 184 12.33 23.68 -6.57
CA ILE A 184 10.91 23.70 -6.99
C ILE A 184 10.16 24.82 -6.23
N ARG A 185 10.36 24.97 -4.91
CA ARG A 185 9.79 26.09 -4.13
C ARG A 185 10.18 27.49 -4.64
N CYS A 186 11.34 27.62 -5.31
CA CYS A 186 11.86 28.88 -5.83
C CYS A 186 11.51 29.13 -7.30
N ALA A 187 11.18 28.10 -8.08
CA ALA A 187 10.74 28.27 -9.47
C ALA A 187 9.25 28.66 -9.55
N THR A 188 8.41 28.14 -8.64
CA THR A 188 6.99 28.49 -8.50
C THR A 188 6.82 29.40 -7.28
N GLY A 189 7.06 30.70 -7.45
CA GLY A 189 7.17 31.65 -6.34
C GLY A 189 6.09 31.51 -5.25
N GLY A 190 6.49 31.14 -4.03
CA GLY A 190 5.76 31.35 -2.77
C GLY A 190 4.31 30.89 -2.64
N GLY A 191 3.77 30.14 -3.62
CA GLY A 191 2.38 29.74 -3.68
C GLY A 191 2.03 28.65 -2.69
N SER A 192 0.77 28.62 -2.24
CA SER A 192 0.23 27.48 -1.50
C SER A 192 0.20 26.25 -2.41
N SER A 193 0.59 25.09 -1.90
CA SER A 193 0.56 23.83 -2.65
C SER A 193 -0.13 22.71 -1.87
N VAL A 194 -0.98 21.96 -2.58
CA VAL A 194 -1.77 20.85 -2.04
C VAL A 194 -1.41 19.55 -2.77
N ALA A 195 -1.10 18.50 -2.03
CA ALA A 195 -0.82 17.17 -2.56
C ALA A 195 -2.03 16.24 -2.35
N LEU A 196 -2.58 15.71 -3.44
CA LEU A 196 -3.60 14.66 -3.41
C LEU A 196 -2.93 13.28 -3.44
N CYS A 197 -3.03 12.57 -2.33
CA CYS A 197 -2.45 11.23 -2.19
C CYS A 197 -3.54 10.18 -2.39
N TYR A 198 -3.49 9.43 -3.49
CA TYR A 198 -4.33 8.28 -3.77
C TYR A 198 -3.57 7.00 -3.43
N THR A 199 -4.21 6.08 -2.72
CA THR A 199 -3.55 4.82 -2.32
C THR A 199 -4.45 3.62 -2.49
N SER A 200 -3.85 2.54 -2.96
CA SER A 200 -4.48 1.23 -3.09
C SER A 200 -4.80 0.58 -1.73
N ALA A 201 -5.52 -0.55 -1.78
CA ALA A 201 -5.94 -1.30 -0.59
C ALA A 201 -4.91 -2.34 -0.10
N ASN A 202 -3.76 -2.49 -0.76
CA ASN A 202 -2.66 -3.36 -0.31
C ASN A 202 -1.74 -2.58 0.64
N TYR A 203 -1.63 -3.02 1.89
CA TYR A 203 -0.94 -2.28 2.96
C TYR A 203 -1.44 -0.83 3.08
N PRO A 204 -2.77 -0.63 3.25
CA PRO A 204 -3.42 0.66 3.12
C PRO A 204 -2.80 1.75 4.01
N LEU A 205 -2.40 1.43 5.24
CA LEU A 205 -1.81 2.44 6.12
C LEU A 205 -0.38 2.78 5.72
N GLN A 206 0.44 1.78 5.40
CA GLN A 206 1.81 2.01 4.94
C GLN A 206 1.82 2.87 3.67
N ARG A 207 1.01 2.53 2.66
CA ARG A 207 0.94 3.29 1.40
C ARG A 207 0.51 4.72 1.63
N GLY A 208 -0.50 4.91 2.48
CA GLY A 208 -1.00 6.22 2.90
C GLY A 208 0.06 7.07 3.57
N VAL A 209 0.72 6.52 4.58
CA VAL A 209 1.74 7.21 5.37
C VAL A 209 2.97 7.55 4.54
N GLU A 210 3.44 6.65 3.67
CA GLU A 210 4.56 6.91 2.75
C GLU A 210 4.25 8.12 1.85
N ALA A 211 3.04 8.19 1.29
CA ALA A 211 2.61 9.30 0.45
C ALA A 211 2.48 10.61 1.24
N ILE A 212 1.89 10.56 2.44
CA ILE A 212 1.79 11.71 3.36
C ILE A 212 3.18 12.23 3.72
N ALA A 213 4.11 11.35 4.08
CA ALA A 213 5.45 11.73 4.51
C ALA A 213 6.23 12.41 3.37
N ALA A 214 6.18 11.88 2.15
CA ALA A 214 6.83 12.49 1.00
C ALA A 214 6.21 13.85 0.63
N ALA A 215 4.89 13.98 0.69
CA ALA A 215 4.23 15.26 0.44
C ALA A 215 4.61 16.33 1.47
N LEU A 216 4.66 15.98 2.76
CA LEU A 216 5.09 16.88 3.84
C LEU A 216 6.56 17.27 3.71
N LEU A 217 7.45 16.32 3.37
CA LEU A 217 8.88 16.58 3.17
C LEU A 217 9.14 17.62 2.08
N ARG A 218 8.21 17.76 1.13
CA ARG A 218 8.27 18.73 0.02
C ARG A 218 7.54 20.04 0.32
N GLY A 219 6.89 20.15 1.50
CA GLY A 219 6.21 21.35 1.94
C GLY A 219 4.79 21.53 1.43
N HIS A 220 4.12 20.44 1.02
CA HIS A 220 2.72 20.47 0.57
C HIS A 220 1.75 20.23 1.73
N VAL A 221 0.59 20.87 1.68
CA VAL A 221 -0.58 20.48 2.49
C VAL A 221 -1.12 19.18 1.90
N VAL A 222 -1.36 18.17 2.75
CA VAL A 222 -1.69 16.82 2.29
C VAL A 222 -3.19 16.57 2.37
N VAL A 223 -3.74 15.97 1.32
CA VAL A 223 -5.08 15.36 1.30
C VAL A 223 -4.94 13.90 0.91
N TRP A 224 -5.08 13.00 1.88
CA TRP A 224 -5.07 11.56 1.64
C TRP A 224 -6.48 11.03 1.34
N LEU A 225 -6.58 10.28 0.24
CA LEU A 225 -7.78 9.66 -0.28
C LEU A 225 -7.59 8.13 -0.26
N PRO A 226 -7.78 7.48 0.90
CA PRO A 226 -7.59 6.03 1.04
C PRO A 226 -8.67 5.21 0.34
N SER A 227 -8.34 3.97 -0.01
CA SER A 227 -9.32 3.00 -0.51
C SER A 227 -10.41 2.68 0.52
N LEU A 228 -11.66 2.60 0.05
CA LEU A 228 -12.80 2.18 0.86
C LEU A 228 -12.87 0.66 1.06
N GLU A 229 -12.03 -0.13 0.41
CA GLU A 229 -11.95 -1.58 0.63
C GLU A 229 -11.36 -1.92 2.00
N ALA A 230 -10.46 -1.09 2.51
CA ALA A 230 -9.79 -1.31 3.80
C ALA A 230 -9.62 0.00 4.61
N PRO A 231 -10.72 0.66 5.03
CA PRO A 231 -10.67 2.02 5.59
C PRO A 231 -10.32 2.06 7.09
N LEU A 232 -10.26 0.91 7.76
CA LEU A 232 -10.21 0.84 9.23
C LEU A 232 -8.95 1.50 9.81
N SER A 233 -7.79 1.29 9.19
CA SER A 233 -6.53 1.91 9.63
C SER A 233 -6.53 3.42 9.38
N ALA A 234 -7.12 3.89 8.28
CA ALA A 234 -7.28 5.31 8.00
C ALA A 234 -8.21 5.99 9.02
N LEU A 235 -9.33 5.34 9.38
CA LEU A 235 -10.26 5.82 10.42
C LEU A 235 -9.56 5.97 11.78
N TRP A 236 -8.74 4.99 12.17
CA TRP A 236 -7.92 5.10 13.37
C TRP A 236 -6.93 6.26 13.29
N LEU A 237 -6.25 6.43 12.15
CA LEU A 237 -5.32 7.53 11.97
C LEU A 237 -6.01 8.89 12.10
N MET A 238 -7.20 9.08 11.51
CA MET A 238 -7.99 10.31 11.67
C MET A 238 -8.27 10.62 13.15
N GLN A 239 -8.70 9.60 13.90
CA GLN A 239 -9.03 9.78 15.31
C GLN A 239 -7.79 10.11 16.15
N LEU A 240 -6.66 9.45 15.88
CA LEU A 240 -5.40 9.69 16.57
C LEU A 240 -4.82 11.07 16.24
N LEU A 241 -4.88 11.49 14.98
CA LEU A 241 -4.50 12.84 14.56
C LEU A 241 -5.35 13.90 15.28
N CYS A 242 -6.68 13.77 15.27
CA CYS A 242 -7.58 14.71 15.93
C CYS A 242 -7.32 14.83 17.44
N ARG A 243 -7.10 13.71 18.12
CA ARG A 243 -6.76 13.68 19.56
C ARG A 243 -5.44 14.39 19.82
N SER A 244 -4.40 14.05 19.06
CA SER A 244 -3.07 14.63 19.21
C SER A 244 -3.06 16.15 18.97
N PHE A 245 -3.81 16.62 17.96
CA PHE A 245 -3.92 18.03 17.61
C PHE A 245 -4.63 18.84 18.70
N SER A 246 -5.73 18.30 19.24
CA SER A 246 -6.49 18.94 20.33
C SER A 246 -5.66 19.11 21.61
N CYS A 247 -4.82 18.12 21.95
CA CYS A 247 -3.91 18.22 23.09
C CYS A 247 -2.86 19.32 22.90
N GLN A 248 -2.28 19.43 21.69
CA GLN A 248 -1.28 20.47 21.39
C GLN A 248 -1.87 21.89 21.44
N ALA A 249 -3.12 22.07 20.99
CA ALA A 249 -3.80 23.36 21.10
C ALA A 249 -3.96 23.80 22.57
N ASN A 250 -4.43 22.89 23.43
CA ASN A 250 -4.64 23.18 24.86
C ASN A 250 -3.33 23.48 25.63
N GLU A 251 -2.23 22.81 25.28
CA GLU A 251 -0.92 23.08 25.89
C GLU A 251 -0.37 24.46 25.52
N ASN A 252 -0.57 24.90 24.27
CA ASN A 252 -0.15 26.22 23.82
C ASN A 252 -0.96 27.33 24.49
N ASP A 253 -2.28 27.15 24.63
CA ASP A 253 -3.15 28.08 25.36
C ASP A 253 -2.71 28.19 26.83
N SER A 254 -2.41 27.05 27.47
CA SER A 254 -1.96 27.00 28.87
C SER A 254 -0.60 27.65 29.11
N ARG A 255 0.35 27.51 28.16
CA ARG A 255 1.66 28.17 28.24
C ARG A 255 1.57 29.69 28.02
N SER A 256 0.69 30.14 27.12
CA SER A 256 0.46 31.58 26.91
C SER A 256 -0.20 32.27 28.10
N ALA A 257 -1.00 31.53 28.90
CA ALA A 257 -1.62 32.05 30.12
C ALA A 257 -0.64 32.22 31.30
N THR A 258 0.59 31.71 31.22
CA THR A 258 1.60 31.81 32.29
C THR A 258 2.62 32.93 32.11
N SER A 259 2.56 33.68 31.00
CA SER A 259 3.29 34.94 30.86
C SER A 259 2.38 36.09 31.29
N ASP A 260 2.50 36.51 32.56
CA ASP A 260 2.02 37.80 33.04
C ASP A 260 2.77 38.90 32.27
N ASP A 261 2.26 39.30 31.11
CA ASP A 261 2.63 40.58 30.50
C ASP A 261 1.39 41.43 30.26
N LYS A 262 1.27 42.47 31.08
CA LYS A 262 0.18 43.43 31.04
C LYS A 262 0.45 44.42 29.92
N GLY A 263 -0.25 44.23 28.81
CA GLY A 263 -0.55 45.29 27.86
C GLY A 263 0.29 45.24 26.60
N CYS A 264 -0.27 44.65 25.55
CA CYS A 264 -0.36 45.19 24.20
C CYS A 264 -1.15 44.19 23.35
N ASP A 265 -2.14 44.70 22.61
CA ASP A 265 -2.90 44.08 21.53
C ASP A 265 -3.27 42.59 21.64
N ARG A 266 -4.58 42.34 21.81
CA ARG A 266 -5.24 41.09 21.40
C ARG A 266 -5.16 40.97 19.86
N GLY A 267 -3.99 40.63 19.34
CA GLY A 267 -3.72 40.40 17.92
C GLY A 267 -3.37 38.94 17.68
N VAL A 268 -4.30 38.22 17.04
CA VAL A 268 -4.09 36.96 16.29
C VAL A 268 -3.39 35.84 17.08
N GLY A 269 -4.19 34.99 17.74
CA GLY A 269 -3.72 33.68 18.19
C GLY A 269 -3.06 32.95 17.02
N MET A 270 -1.86 32.42 17.24
CA MET A 270 -1.07 31.70 16.25
C MET A 270 -1.89 30.48 15.77
N HIS A 271 -2.65 30.62 14.68
CA HIS A 271 -3.46 29.54 14.13
C HIS A 271 -2.52 28.39 13.77
N THR A 272 -2.53 27.32 14.57
CA THR A 272 -1.79 26.11 14.25
C THR A 272 -2.40 25.49 13.00
N VAL A 273 -1.70 25.58 11.87
CA VAL A 273 -2.12 24.95 10.62
C VAL A 273 -1.98 23.44 10.78
N GLU A 274 -3.04 22.68 10.50
CA GLU A 274 -3.02 21.23 10.38
C GLU A 274 -2.72 20.86 8.92
N PRO A 275 -1.51 20.35 8.60
CA PRO A 275 -1.16 20.06 7.22
C PRO A 275 -1.69 18.71 6.72
N ILE A 276 -2.15 17.80 7.60
CA ILE A 276 -2.63 16.47 7.20
C ILE A 276 -4.16 16.46 7.17
N ASN A 277 -4.73 16.15 6.01
CA ASN A 277 -6.18 15.97 5.83
C ASN A 277 -6.45 14.59 5.21
N ILE A 278 -7.58 13.98 5.58
CA ILE A 278 -7.97 12.65 5.10
C ILE A 278 -9.46 12.68 4.74
N ILE A 279 -9.85 12.19 3.56
CA ILE A 279 -11.24 12.17 3.10
C ILE A 279 -11.62 10.76 2.64
N LEU A 280 -12.59 10.13 3.31
CA LEU A 280 -13.24 8.92 2.84
C LEU A 280 -14.41 9.29 1.96
N TYR A 281 -14.39 8.87 0.70
CA TYR A 281 -15.47 9.14 -0.22
C TYR A 281 -15.68 8.00 -1.21
N ARG A 282 -16.90 7.91 -1.74
CA ARG A 282 -17.28 6.94 -2.76
C ARG A 282 -17.53 7.65 -4.09
N GLY A 283 -16.84 7.22 -5.12
CA GLY A 283 -17.05 7.63 -6.51
C GLY A 283 -15.75 7.71 -7.29
N GLU A 284 -15.84 8.15 -8.54
CA GLU A 284 -14.70 8.24 -9.45
C GLU A 284 -13.82 9.47 -9.14
N HIS A 285 -12.51 9.27 -9.22
CA HIS A 285 -11.50 10.31 -8.96
C HIS A 285 -11.56 11.45 -9.99
N SER A 286 -11.83 11.14 -11.26
CA SER A 286 -12.00 12.12 -12.34
C SER A 286 -13.12 13.11 -12.04
N ILE A 287 -14.30 12.60 -11.65
CA ILE A 287 -15.48 13.42 -11.31
C ILE A 287 -15.22 14.26 -10.05
N LEU A 288 -14.48 13.73 -9.07
CA LEU A 288 -14.10 14.49 -7.87
C LEU A 288 -13.32 15.75 -8.26
N LEU A 289 -12.28 15.60 -9.09
CA LEU A 289 -11.44 16.72 -9.52
C LEU A 289 -12.26 17.72 -10.33
N GLU A 290 -13.02 17.27 -11.33
CA GLU A 290 -13.88 18.15 -12.13
C GLU A 290 -14.80 19.00 -11.25
N LYS A 291 -15.43 18.40 -10.24
CA LYS A 291 -16.32 19.11 -9.32
C LYS A 291 -15.59 20.04 -8.36
N ALA A 292 -14.44 19.64 -7.83
CA ALA A 292 -13.66 20.47 -6.92
C ALA A 292 -13.13 21.74 -7.62
N PHE A 293 -12.77 21.62 -8.90
CA PHE A 293 -12.25 22.72 -9.72
C PHE A 293 -13.32 23.51 -10.47
N GLY A 294 -14.48 22.92 -10.76
CA GLY A 294 -15.62 23.61 -11.40
C GLY A 294 -16.28 24.67 -10.51
N VAL A 295 -16.01 24.65 -9.20
CA VAL A 295 -16.40 25.72 -8.29
C VAL A 295 -15.50 26.93 -8.56
N ARG A 296 -16.05 27.98 -9.20
CA ARG A 296 -15.38 29.27 -9.44
C ARG A 296 -14.75 29.80 -8.15
N GLY A 297 -13.46 29.55 -7.92
CA GLY A 297 -12.82 29.92 -6.66
C GLY A 297 -11.43 29.35 -6.40
N ALA A 298 -10.82 28.59 -7.32
CA ALA A 298 -9.40 28.25 -7.19
C ALA A 298 -8.60 29.56 -7.16
N ARG A 299 -7.87 29.79 -6.06
CA ARG A 299 -6.98 30.94 -5.94
C ARG A 299 -5.94 30.90 -7.06
N GLU A 300 -5.70 32.04 -7.72
CA GLU A 300 -4.56 32.20 -8.62
C GLU A 300 -3.27 31.81 -7.87
N GLY A 301 -2.45 30.94 -8.47
CA GLY A 301 -1.18 30.49 -7.90
C GLY A 301 -1.22 29.30 -6.94
N LEU A 302 -2.34 28.57 -6.81
CA LEU A 302 -2.40 27.30 -6.08
C LEU A 302 -1.84 26.15 -6.92
N GLU A 303 -0.80 25.47 -6.45
CA GLU A 303 -0.22 24.29 -7.11
C GLU A 303 -0.85 23.00 -6.56
N LEU A 304 -1.50 22.20 -7.41
CA LEU A 304 -1.97 20.86 -7.06
C LEU A 304 -1.01 19.81 -7.59
N VAL A 305 -0.62 18.84 -6.75
CA VAL A 305 0.18 17.69 -7.17
C VAL A 305 -0.54 16.38 -6.85
N GLY A 306 -0.55 15.45 -7.80
CA GLY A 306 -1.08 14.10 -7.60
C GLY A 306 0.01 13.10 -7.23
N LEU A 307 -0.21 12.34 -6.16
CA LEU A 307 0.62 11.25 -5.68
C LEU A 307 -0.19 9.96 -5.69
N THR A 308 0.34 8.91 -6.32
CA THR A 308 -0.27 7.58 -6.32
C THR A 308 0.71 6.56 -5.76
N ASN A 309 0.23 5.65 -4.92
CA ASN A 309 1.06 4.62 -4.29
C ASN A 309 0.36 3.25 -4.29
N GLY A 310 1.04 2.22 -4.82
CA GLY A 310 0.61 0.82 -4.77
C GLY A 310 -0.36 0.36 -5.88
N PHE A 311 -0.53 1.15 -6.93
CA PHE A 311 -1.37 0.82 -8.10
C PHE A 311 -0.58 0.11 -9.20
N THR A 312 -1.27 -0.60 -10.09
CA THR A 312 -0.68 -1.11 -11.34
C THR A 312 -0.49 0.01 -12.37
N GLU A 313 0.37 -0.20 -13.37
CA GLU A 313 0.59 0.76 -14.47
C GLU A 313 -0.72 1.08 -15.23
N GLY A 314 -1.57 0.07 -15.44
CA GLY A 314 -2.88 0.24 -16.06
C GLY A 314 -3.82 1.14 -15.24
N GLN A 315 -3.84 0.95 -13.92
CA GLN A 315 -4.62 1.80 -13.01
C GLN A 315 -4.09 3.23 -12.98
N THR A 316 -2.76 3.42 -13.07
CA THR A 316 -2.20 4.78 -13.08
C THR A 316 -2.53 5.58 -14.32
N ASN A 317 -2.59 4.91 -15.49
CA ASN A 317 -2.96 5.56 -16.75
C ASN A 317 -4.37 6.15 -16.73
N GLN A 318 -5.30 5.55 -15.97
CA GLN A 318 -6.65 6.10 -15.79
C GLN A 318 -6.63 7.46 -15.08
N PHE A 319 -5.64 7.74 -14.23
CA PHE A 319 -5.50 9.05 -13.58
C PHE A 319 -4.99 10.13 -14.55
N SER A 320 -4.11 9.76 -15.49
CA SER A 320 -3.42 10.71 -16.39
C SER A 320 -4.26 11.13 -17.61
N VAL A 321 -5.09 10.24 -18.16
CA VAL A 321 -5.92 10.50 -19.36
C VAL A 321 -6.96 11.61 -19.11
N HIS A 322 -7.48 11.73 -17.90
CA HIS A 322 -8.58 12.67 -17.61
C HIS A 322 -8.15 14.11 -17.33
N LEU A 323 -6.85 14.38 -17.20
CA LEU A 323 -6.33 15.75 -17.07
C LEU A 323 -5.92 16.35 -18.42
N SER A 324 -5.80 15.52 -19.46
CA SER A 324 -5.35 15.92 -20.79
C SER A 324 -6.50 16.12 -21.80
N ASP A 325 -7.69 15.55 -21.54
CA ASP A 325 -8.83 15.64 -22.46
C ASP A 325 -9.65 16.94 -22.27
N GLY A 326 -9.13 18.03 -22.84
CA GLY A 326 -9.88 18.98 -23.65
C GLY A 326 -11.18 19.60 -23.12
N GLN A 327 -11.14 20.45 -22.07
CA GLN A 327 -12.00 21.65 -21.94
C GLN A 327 -11.52 22.68 -20.89
N VAL A 328 -10.48 22.39 -20.12
CA VAL A 328 -9.87 23.41 -19.25
C VAL A 328 -8.96 24.30 -20.12
N ARG A 329 -9.42 25.50 -20.46
CA ARG A 329 -8.59 26.50 -21.15
C ARG A 329 -7.33 26.75 -20.31
N ARG A 330 -6.17 26.43 -20.90
CA ARG A 330 -4.82 26.63 -20.33
C ARG A 330 -4.54 28.06 -19.81
N SER A 331 -5.41 29.04 -20.07
CA SER A 331 -5.24 30.44 -19.67
C SER A 331 -5.75 30.79 -18.27
N ASP A 332 -6.62 29.98 -17.65
CA ASP A 332 -7.39 30.42 -16.47
C ASP A 332 -7.08 29.65 -15.18
N ILE A 333 -6.15 28.67 -15.22
CA ILE A 333 -5.67 27.95 -14.03
C ILE A 333 -4.17 27.81 -14.15
N SER A 334 -3.41 28.45 -13.25
CA SER A 334 -1.97 28.29 -13.15
C SER A 334 -1.64 26.81 -12.92
N ALA A 335 -1.21 26.15 -14.00
CA ALA A 335 -0.61 24.82 -14.06
C ALA A 335 -1.07 23.80 -12.99
N LEU A 336 -2.15 23.08 -13.28
CA LEU A 336 -2.29 21.70 -12.79
C LEU A 336 -1.10 20.93 -13.36
N TYR A 337 -0.05 20.75 -12.55
CA TYR A 337 0.96 19.75 -12.85
C TYR A 337 0.29 18.40 -12.65
N ALA A 338 0.39 17.58 -13.69
CA ALA A 338 -0.29 16.31 -13.80
C ALA A 338 0.04 15.41 -12.60
N ILE A 339 -0.79 14.39 -12.42
CA ILE A 339 -0.62 13.30 -11.45
C ILE A 339 0.62 12.49 -11.87
N ASP A 340 1.80 13.10 -11.79
CA ASP A 340 3.04 12.60 -12.39
C ASP A 340 3.91 11.86 -11.37
N TRP A 341 3.50 11.79 -10.10
CA TRP A 341 4.24 11.06 -9.06
C TRP A 341 3.57 9.71 -8.79
N HIS A 342 3.96 8.73 -9.60
CA HIS A 342 3.64 7.33 -9.38
C HIS A 342 4.77 6.67 -8.60
N HIS A 343 4.44 6.04 -7.49
CA HIS A 343 5.41 5.36 -6.64
C HIS A 343 4.95 3.94 -6.31
N ARG A 344 5.92 3.02 -6.21
CA ARG A 344 5.69 1.57 -6.01
C ARG A 344 4.59 1.05 -6.93
N LEU A 345 4.79 1.27 -8.23
CA LEU A 345 3.96 0.65 -9.24
C LEU A 345 4.02 -0.87 -9.05
N THR A 346 2.85 -1.46 -8.86
CA THR A 346 2.72 -2.90 -8.78
C THR A 346 3.05 -3.47 -10.16
N LYS A 347 4.13 -4.25 -10.23
CA LYS A 347 4.64 -4.85 -11.48
C LYS A 347 4.62 -6.37 -11.37
N PRO A 348 4.23 -7.09 -12.42
CA PRO A 348 4.35 -8.54 -12.47
C PRO A 348 5.81 -8.96 -12.29
N ALA A 349 6.06 -10.02 -11.51
CA ALA A 349 7.38 -10.60 -11.37
C ALA A 349 7.51 -11.93 -12.12
N VAL A 350 8.68 -12.14 -12.73
CA VAL A 350 9.07 -13.37 -13.41
C VAL A 350 10.37 -13.86 -12.82
N ALA A 351 10.49 -15.15 -12.54
CA ALA A 351 11.74 -15.75 -12.11
C ALA A 351 12.33 -16.65 -13.18
N ILE A 352 13.65 -16.65 -13.32
CA ILE A 352 14.40 -17.53 -14.21
C ILE A 352 15.42 -18.27 -13.35
N VAL A 353 15.26 -19.59 -13.23
CA VAL A 353 16.19 -20.46 -12.50
C VAL A 353 17.28 -20.91 -13.45
N SER A 354 18.53 -20.61 -13.13
CA SER A 354 19.68 -20.97 -13.96
C SER A 354 20.50 -22.10 -13.36
N VAL A 355 21.02 -23.00 -14.19
CA VAL A 355 21.95 -24.05 -13.72
C VAL A 355 23.34 -23.42 -13.63
N SER A 356 23.86 -23.26 -12.41
CA SER A 356 25.23 -22.79 -12.19
C SER A 356 26.23 -23.83 -12.72
N GLN A 357 26.85 -23.55 -13.86
CA GLN A 357 27.97 -24.34 -14.35
C GLN A 357 29.21 -24.06 -13.47
N GLY A 358 29.39 -24.84 -12.41
CA GLY A 358 30.71 -25.22 -11.89
C GLY A 358 31.71 -24.14 -11.45
N GLU A 359 31.35 -22.86 -11.35
CA GLU A 359 32.21 -21.85 -10.74
C GLU A 359 31.62 -21.42 -9.40
N SER A 360 32.46 -21.43 -8.37
CA SER A 360 32.15 -20.96 -7.02
C SER A 360 31.85 -19.46 -7.04
N GLN A 361 30.68 -19.08 -7.53
CA GLN A 361 30.11 -17.77 -7.28
C GLN A 361 29.51 -17.82 -5.89
N SER A 362 30.09 -17.03 -4.99
CA SER A 362 29.45 -16.67 -3.73
C SER A 362 28.01 -16.24 -4.03
N PHE A 363 27.03 -16.97 -3.54
CA PHE A 363 25.65 -16.52 -3.50
C PHE A 363 25.63 -15.12 -2.91
N SER A 364 25.41 -14.09 -3.74
CA SER A 364 25.09 -12.77 -3.23
C SER A 364 23.71 -12.91 -2.59
N PRO A 365 23.56 -12.68 -1.27
CA PRO A 365 22.30 -12.86 -0.60
C PRO A 365 21.41 -11.67 -0.94
N SER A 366 20.75 -11.73 -2.09
CA SER A 366 19.45 -11.08 -2.31
C SER A 366 18.30 -12.02 -1.90
N ILE A 367 18.62 -13.05 -1.13
CA ILE A 367 17.66 -13.83 -0.37
C ILE A 367 17.18 -12.93 0.77
N PRO A 368 15.89 -12.60 0.90
CA PRO A 368 15.39 -12.07 2.16
C PRO A 368 15.78 -13.07 3.27
N LEU A 369 16.48 -12.66 4.34
CA LEU A 369 16.93 -13.59 5.42
C LEU A 369 15.81 -14.51 5.93
N THR A 370 14.56 -14.12 5.74
CA THR A 370 13.35 -14.89 6.09
C THR A 370 13.12 -16.17 5.26
N ALA A 371 13.49 -16.22 3.97
CA ALA A 371 13.29 -17.42 3.14
C ALA A 371 14.32 -18.52 3.48
N CYS A 372 15.60 -18.16 3.64
CA CYS A 372 16.62 -19.11 4.09
C CYS A 372 16.49 -19.51 5.56
N ALA A 373 15.99 -18.62 6.44
CA ALA A 373 15.77 -18.96 7.85
C ALA A 373 14.70 -20.06 8.05
N ALA A 374 13.77 -20.22 7.10
CA ALA A 374 12.81 -21.33 7.13
C ALA A 374 13.49 -22.68 6.86
N VAL A 375 14.49 -22.71 5.97
CA VAL A 375 15.26 -23.90 5.61
C VAL A 375 16.36 -24.22 6.63
N ALA A 376 16.91 -23.22 7.31
CA ALA A 376 17.98 -23.36 8.31
C ALA A 376 17.61 -24.10 9.62
N LYS A 377 16.45 -24.78 9.66
CA LYS A 377 16.03 -25.61 10.80
C LYS A 377 16.65 -27.02 10.81
N THR A 378 17.41 -27.38 9.78
CA THR A 378 18.12 -28.66 9.67
C THR A 378 19.64 -28.44 9.82
N ASP A 379 20.34 -29.40 10.43
CA ASP A 379 21.80 -29.35 10.65
C ASP A 379 22.63 -29.42 9.35
N SER A 380 21.99 -29.50 8.19
CA SER A 380 22.60 -29.58 6.85
C SER A 380 22.28 -28.34 6.02
N ALA A 381 23.24 -27.90 5.19
CA ALA A 381 23.03 -26.77 4.28
C ALA A 381 21.84 -27.03 3.32
N PRO A 382 21.02 -26.00 3.00
CA PRO A 382 19.92 -26.08 2.04
C PRO A 382 20.38 -26.61 0.68
N THR A 383 19.60 -27.49 0.06
CA THR A 383 19.82 -27.87 -1.34
C THR A 383 19.31 -26.78 -2.30
N HIS A 384 19.82 -26.76 -3.54
CA HIS A 384 19.35 -25.84 -4.59
C HIS A 384 17.83 -25.88 -4.79
N VAL A 385 17.26 -27.09 -4.82
CA VAL A 385 15.82 -27.33 -4.95
C VAL A 385 15.03 -26.67 -3.82
N GLU A 386 15.50 -26.77 -2.58
CA GLU A 386 14.84 -26.17 -1.41
C GLU A 386 14.89 -24.64 -1.46
N CYS A 387 16.04 -24.07 -1.82
CA CYS A 387 16.19 -22.62 -1.97
C CYS A 387 15.24 -22.06 -3.05
N VAL A 388 15.20 -22.69 -4.23
CA VAL A 388 14.31 -22.25 -5.32
C VAL A 388 12.85 -22.39 -4.93
N ALA A 389 12.47 -23.47 -4.27
CA ALA A 389 11.09 -23.69 -3.85
C ALA A 389 10.65 -22.70 -2.75
N GLU A 390 11.49 -22.38 -1.77
CA GLU A 390 11.16 -21.35 -0.77
C GLU A 390 11.15 -19.94 -1.36
N ASN A 391 12.05 -19.62 -2.30
CA ASN A 391 11.99 -18.36 -3.06
C ASN A 391 10.68 -18.25 -3.83
N PHE A 392 10.30 -19.29 -4.55
CA PHE A 392 9.00 -19.35 -5.23
C PHE A 392 7.86 -19.15 -4.25
N PHE A 393 7.83 -19.91 -3.14
CA PHE A 393 6.77 -19.81 -2.15
C PHE A 393 6.66 -18.40 -1.56
N HIS A 394 7.79 -17.79 -1.21
CA HIS A 394 7.83 -16.43 -0.66
C HIS A 394 7.31 -15.41 -1.67
N HIS A 395 7.88 -15.34 -2.87
CA HIS A 395 7.52 -14.32 -3.87
C HIS A 395 6.11 -14.52 -4.46
N ALA A 396 5.60 -15.75 -4.50
CA ALA A 396 4.25 -16.04 -5.00
C ALA A 396 3.16 -15.86 -3.94
N PHE A 397 3.42 -16.22 -2.69
CA PHE A 397 2.35 -16.44 -1.71
C PHE A 397 2.45 -15.61 -0.44
N HIS A 398 3.58 -14.94 -0.18
CA HIS A 398 3.67 -13.98 0.92
C HIS A 398 2.55 -12.94 0.81
N CYS A 399 1.89 -12.67 1.94
CA CYS A 399 0.69 -11.82 1.98
C CYS A 399 -0.39 -12.20 0.95
N ASN A 400 -0.61 -13.51 0.76
CA ASN A 400 -1.53 -14.05 -0.24
C ASN A 400 -1.21 -13.62 -1.69
N GLY A 401 0.06 -13.43 -2.01
CA GLY A 401 0.49 -12.95 -3.33
C GLY A 401 0.08 -11.51 -3.61
N ARG A 402 -0.23 -10.73 -2.56
CA ARG A 402 -0.63 -9.31 -2.65
C ARG A 402 0.54 -8.39 -2.30
N THR A 403 1.66 -8.62 -2.95
CA THR A 403 2.88 -7.83 -2.81
C THR A 403 2.96 -6.79 -3.93
N LEU A 404 3.98 -5.94 -3.93
CA LEU A 404 4.22 -5.00 -5.03
C LEU A 404 4.68 -5.70 -6.31
N HIS A 405 5.37 -6.83 -6.14
CA HIS A 405 5.96 -7.59 -7.23
C HIS A 405 5.52 -9.04 -7.10
N PRO A 406 4.22 -9.34 -7.34
CA PRO A 406 3.71 -10.69 -7.23
C PRO A 406 4.38 -11.58 -8.28
N LEU A 407 4.88 -12.75 -7.87
CA LEU A 407 5.43 -13.72 -8.82
C LEU A 407 4.30 -14.33 -9.65
N HIS A 408 4.38 -14.13 -10.97
CA HIS A 408 3.41 -14.66 -11.92
C HIS A 408 3.87 -16.01 -12.45
N VAL A 409 5.13 -16.10 -12.88
CA VAL A 409 5.71 -17.29 -13.47
C VAL A 409 7.17 -17.45 -13.08
N ALA A 410 7.57 -18.69 -12.79
CA ALA A 410 8.96 -19.10 -12.65
C ALA A 410 9.33 -20.08 -13.75
N PHE A 411 10.33 -19.74 -14.56
CA PHE A 411 10.93 -20.62 -15.56
C PHE A 411 11.99 -21.49 -14.91
N ILE A 412 11.78 -22.80 -14.96
CA ILE A 412 12.61 -23.79 -14.26
C ILE A 412 13.15 -24.83 -15.27
N PRO A 413 14.45 -25.19 -15.21
CA PRO A 413 15.00 -26.27 -16.01
C PRO A 413 14.20 -27.55 -15.85
N HIS A 414 13.90 -28.23 -16.96
CA HIS A 414 13.06 -29.43 -16.97
C HIS A 414 13.49 -30.51 -15.96
N GLU A 415 14.80 -30.63 -15.72
CA GLU A 415 15.40 -31.58 -14.77
C GLU A 415 15.07 -31.28 -13.29
N ASP A 416 14.89 -30.01 -12.93
CA ASP A 416 14.66 -29.57 -11.54
C ASP A 416 13.17 -29.42 -11.19
N VAL A 417 12.29 -29.35 -12.20
CA VAL A 417 10.85 -29.09 -12.03
C VAL A 417 10.19 -30.09 -11.08
N LEU A 418 10.41 -31.40 -11.27
CA LEU A 418 9.72 -32.41 -10.48
C LEU A 418 10.11 -32.39 -8.99
N PRO A 419 11.40 -32.34 -8.61
CA PRO A 419 11.82 -32.11 -7.23
C PRO A 419 11.20 -30.84 -6.61
N ILE A 420 11.23 -29.72 -7.33
CA ILE A 420 10.70 -28.43 -6.84
C ILE A 420 9.20 -28.50 -6.62
N LEU A 421 8.43 -29.03 -7.58
CA LEU A 421 6.97 -29.18 -7.44
C LEU A 421 6.58 -30.08 -6.26
N ARG A 422 7.36 -31.13 -5.98
CA ARG A 422 7.14 -32.00 -4.81
C ARG A 422 7.36 -31.24 -3.52
N TYR A 423 8.46 -30.48 -3.43
CA TYR A 423 8.75 -29.65 -2.26
C TYR A 423 7.68 -28.60 -2.04
N LEU A 424 7.30 -27.84 -3.08
CA LEU A 424 6.24 -26.83 -3.00
C LEU A 424 4.94 -27.41 -2.47
N ARG A 425 4.53 -28.58 -2.97
CA ARG A 425 3.32 -29.27 -2.48
C ARG A 425 3.41 -29.60 -0.99
N GLU A 426 4.55 -30.10 -0.52
CA GLU A 426 4.76 -30.42 0.90
C GLU A 426 4.79 -29.16 1.76
N ARG A 427 5.49 -28.12 1.31
CA ARG A 427 5.55 -26.81 1.97
C ARG A 427 4.18 -26.18 2.11
N ILE A 428 3.36 -26.20 1.05
CA ILE A 428 1.99 -25.66 1.05
C ILE A 428 1.10 -26.42 2.03
N ARG A 429 1.23 -27.75 2.13
CA ARG A 429 0.47 -28.56 3.11
C ARG A 429 0.82 -28.23 4.56
N GLN A 430 2.01 -27.70 4.82
CA GLN A 430 2.47 -27.32 6.16
C GLN A 430 2.10 -25.87 6.53
N VAL A 431 1.61 -25.08 5.59
CA VAL A 431 1.24 -23.68 5.86
C VAL A 431 0.07 -23.63 6.83
N ARG A 432 0.25 -22.84 7.89
CA ARG A 432 -0.84 -22.52 8.82
C ARG A 432 -1.68 -21.40 8.25
N ILE A 433 -2.85 -21.77 7.74
CA ILE A 433 -3.89 -20.84 7.31
C ILE A 433 -4.84 -20.60 8.48
N GLY A 434 -5.23 -19.34 8.71
CA GLY A 434 -6.17 -19.03 9.77
C GLY A 434 -6.49 -17.55 9.90
N HIS A 435 -7.15 -17.19 11.00
CA HIS A 435 -7.61 -15.83 11.23
C HIS A 435 -6.44 -14.83 11.24
N SER A 436 -6.60 -13.68 10.59
CA SER A 436 -5.52 -12.69 10.41
C SER A 436 -4.92 -12.13 11.71
N LEU A 437 -5.74 -12.00 12.76
CA LEU A 437 -5.31 -11.62 14.12
C LEU A 437 -4.56 -12.71 14.91
N ASP A 438 -4.52 -13.96 14.45
CA ASP A 438 -3.78 -15.01 15.13
C ASP A 438 -2.29 -14.91 14.78
N SER A 439 -1.46 -14.61 15.78
CA SER A 439 -0.01 -14.48 15.59
C SER A 439 0.71 -15.77 15.17
N SER A 440 0.06 -16.93 15.31
CA SER A 440 0.61 -18.23 14.92
C SER A 440 0.37 -18.57 13.45
N VAL A 441 -0.52 -17.83 12.77
CA VAL A 441 -0.89 -18.04 11.37
C VAL A 441 0.19 -17.49 10.44
N GLU A 442 0.41 -18.18 9.33
CA GLU A 442 1.36 -17.79 8.28
C GLU A 442 0.66 -17.15 7.08
N LEU A 443 -0.55 -17.59 6.73
CA LEU A 443 -1.38 -17.00 5.69
C LEU A 443 -2.80 -16.75 6.18
N GLY A 444 -3.28 -15.53 5.94
CA GLY A 444 -4.64 -15.12 6.29
C GLY A 444 -5.61 -15.32 5.12
N PRO A 445 -6.85 -14.84 5.24
CA PRO A 445 -7.82 -14.84 4.13
C PRO A 445 -7.46 -13.81 3.04
N LEU A 446 -8.06 -13.97 1.87
CA LEU A 446 -8.19 -12.90 0.87
C LEU A 446 -9.10 -11.78 1.40
N PRO A 447 -8.99 -10.53 0.92
CA PRO A 447 -9.71 -9.40 1.51
C PRO A 447 -11.22 -9.41 1.28
N THR A 448 -11.67 -9.91 0.13
CA THR A 448 -13.09 -9.85 -0.24
C THR A 448 -13.53 -11.13 -0.96
N SER A 449 -14.84 -11.36 -0.98
CA SER A 449 -15.46 -12.42 -1.78
C SER A 449 -15.11 -12.29 -3.27
N LYS A 450 -15.00 -11.05 -3.79
CA LYS A 450 -14.59 -10.79 -5.18
C LYS A 450 -13.19 -11.35 -5.47
N HIS A 451 -12.22 -11.16 -4.57
CA HIS A 451 -10.89 -11.76 -4.73
C HIS A 451 -10.98 -13.29 -4.79
N LEU A 452 -11.76 -13.91 -3.89
CA LEU A 452 -11.91 -15.36 -3.87
C LEU A 452 -12.55 -15.89 -5.16
N SER A 453 -13.57 -15.22 -5.70
CA SER A 453 -14.20 -15.59 -6.97
C SER A 453 -13.23 -15.48 -8.14
N LEU A 454 -12.46 -14.40 -8.25
CA LEU A 454 -11.48 -14.25 -9.34
C LEU A 454 -10.36 -15.29 -9.28
N VAL A 455 -9.92 -15.68 -8.08
CA VAL A 455 -8.95 -16.78 -7.95
C VAL A 455 -9.58 -18.09 -8.47
N LYS A 456 -10.88 -18.33 -8.25
CA LYS A 456 -11.60 -19.52 -8.75
C LYS A 456 -11.66 -19.52 -10.26
N GLU A 457 -12.17 -18.45 -10.82
CA GLU A 457 -12.32 -18.25 -12.25
C GLU A 457 -10.98 -18.37 -12.96
N LEU A 458 -9.91 -17.83 -12.39
CA LEU A 458 -8.56 -17.96 -12.93
C LEU A 458 -8.08 -19.42 -12.98
N ILE A 459 -8.22 -20.17 -11.87
CA ILE A 459 -7.77 -21.57 -11.81
C ILE A 459 -8.59 -22.44 -12.77
N GLU A 460 -9.91 -22.23 -12.84
CA GLU A 460 -10.81 -22.92 -13.76
C GLU A 460 -10.47 -22.58 -15.22
N SER A 461 -10.31 -21.30 -15.55
CA SER A 461 -9.94 -20.83 -16.90
C SER A 461 -8.55 -21.31 -17.32
N ALA A 462 -7.60 -21.41 -16.41
CA ALA A 462 -6.28 -21.92 -16.73
C ALA A 462 -6.29 -23.42 -17.04
N THR A 463 -7.20 -24.19 -16.44
CA THR A 463 -7.23 -25.66 -16.53
C THR A 463 -8.26 -26.23 -17.51
N SER A 464 -9.18 -25.41 -18.03
CA SER A 464 -10.26 -25.84 -18.93
C SER A 464 -9.81 -26.35 -20.30
N GLY A 465 -8.54 -26.14 -20.68
CA GLY A 465 -7.92 -26.79 -21.85
C GLY A 465 -8.32 -26.22 -23.22
N ASP A 466 -9.19 -25.20 -23.26
CA ASP A 466 -9.53 -24.45 -24.47
C ASP A 466 -8.42 -23.45 -24.79
N ASP A 467 -7.39 -23.82 -25.57
CA ASP A 467 -6.52 -22.83 -26.20
C ASP A 467 -5.82 -23.33 -27.47
N ASP A 468 -5.89 -22.50 -28.52
CA ASP A 468 -5.28 -22.66 -29.86
C ASP A 468 -3.73 -22.71 -29.84
N ALA A 469 -3.09 -22.45 -28.70
CA ALA A 469 -1.64 -22.29 -28.55
C ALA A 469 -0.87 -23.57 -28.17
N GLY A 470 -1.57 -24.71 -27.98
CA GLY A 470 -0.92 -26.01 -27.74
C GLY A 470 -0.21 -26.17 -26.37
N VAL A 471 -0.39 -25.22 -25.43
CA VAL A 471 0.19 -25.32 -24.09
C VAL A 471 -0.86 -25.70 -23.05
N CYS A 472 -0.73 -26.90 -22.51
CA CYS A 472 -1.57 -27.40 -21.41
C CYS A 472 -1.05 -26.87 -20.07
N ILE A 473 -1.89 -26.13 -19.34
CA ILE A 473 -1.65 -25.74 -17.95
C ILE A 473 -2.39 -26.74 -17.05
N GLN A 474 -1.72 -27.21 -16.00
CA GLN A 474 -2.25 -28.19 -15.04
C GLN A 474 -2.13 -27.66 -13.62
N GLN A 475 -3.13 -27.90 -12.79
CA GLN A 475 -3.04 -27.60 -11.37
C GLN A 475 -2.24 -28.68 -10.64
N VAL A 476 -1.21 -28.28 -9.89
CA VAL A 476 -0.34 -29.20 -9.15
C VAL A 476 -0.84 -29.40 -7.72
N CYS A 477 -1.13 -28.29 -7.03
CA CYS A 477 -1.61 -28.29 -5.65
C CYS A 477 -2.26 -26.94 -5.28
N GLY A 478 -2.99 -26.94 -4.17
CA GLY A 478 -3.64 -25.74 -3.62
C GLY A 478 -4.97 -25.39 -4.28
N GLY A 479 -5.40 -24.13 -4.16
CA GLY A 479 -6.72 -23.68 -4.62
C GLY A 479 -7.79 -23.74 -3.52
N PHE A 480 -8.99 -24.22 -3.86
CA PHE A 480 -10.19 -24.06 -3.02
C PHE A 480 -10.47 -25.18 -2.01
N GLU A 481 -9.47 -26.02 -1.74
CA GLU A 481 -9.61 -27.15 -0.81
C GLU A 481 -9.37 -26.73 0.66
N VAL A 482 -10.03 -25.67 1.13
CA VAL A 482 -9.92 -25.23 2.54
C VAL A 482 -11.29 -25.24 3.22
N ALA A 483 -11.49 -26.23 4.08
CA ALA A 483 -12.66 -26.29 4.96
C ALA A 483 -12.45 -25.35 6.17
N MET A 484 -12.73 -24.06 5.98
CA MET A 484 -12.78 -23.08 7.07
C MET A 484 -14.22 -22.81 7.50
N PRO A 485 -14.49 -22.49 8.79
CA PRO A 485 -15.84 -22.22 9.26
C PRO A 485 -16.53 -21.03 8.57
N ALA A 486 -15.75 -20.04 8.15
CA ALA A 486 -16.17 -18.81 7.46
C ALA A 486 -14.94 -18.11 6.85
N GLY A 487 -15.15 -16.99 6.16
CA GLY A 487 -14.08 -16.16 5.59
C GLY A 487 -13.65 -16.52 4.17
N PHE A 488 -12.76 -15.73 3.58
CA PHE A 488 -12.34 -15.83 2.18
C PHE A 488 -10.99 -16.52 2.03
N PHE A 489 -10.89 -17.76 2.50
CA PHE A 489 -9.63 -18.51 2.49
C PHE A 489 -9.36 -19.22 1.16
N CYS A 490 -8.09 -19.26 0.77
CA CYS A 490 -7.59 -20.01 -0.38
C CYS A 490 -6.23 -20.62 -0.03
N LEU A 491 -5.99 -21.87 -0.42
CA LEU A 491 -4.64 -22.42 -0.38
C LEU A 491 -3.82 -21.82 -1.52
N PRO A 492 -2.54 -21.50 -1.28
CA PRO A 492 -1.58 -21.19 -2.35
C PRO A 492 -1.65 -22.19 -3.49
N CYS A 493 -1.99 -21.71 -4.70
CA CYS A 493 -2.16 -22.54 -5.87
C CYS A 493 -0.93 -22.51 -6.76
N VAL A 494 -0.37 -23.68 -7.05
CA VAL A 494 0.72 -23.85 -8.01
C VAL A 494 0.15 -24.47 -9.27
N LEU A 495 0.27 -23.74 -10.38
CA LEU A 495 0.01 -24.23 -11.72
C LEU A 495 1.32 -24.69 -12.36
N TYR A 496 1.24 -25.64 -13.29
CA TYR A 496 2.37 -26.14 -14.05
C TYR A 496 2.08 -26.07 -15.54
N ALA A 497 3.06 -25.60 -16.31
CA ALA A 497 3.06 -25.65 -17.77
C ALA A 497 4.43 -26.07 -18.28
N ARG A 498 4.47 -26.48 -19.55
CA ARG A 498 5.72 -26.77 -20.26
C ARG A 498 5.78 -25.91 -21.53
N LEU A 499 6.94 -25.30 -21.78
CA LEU A 499 7.17 -24.60 -23.03
C LEU A 499 7.23 -25.59 -24.21
N PRO A 500 6.57 -25.28 -25.35
CA PRO A 500 6.71 -26.08 -26.56
C PRO A 500 8.13 -25.99 -27.12
N ASN A 501 8.67 -27.11 -27.61
CA ASN A 501 10.08 -27.22 -28.03
C ASN A 501 10.41 -26.53 -29.35
N GLU A 502 9.41 -26.29 -30.21
CA GLU A 502 9.62 -25.96 -31.63
C GLU A 502 8.93 -24.65 -32.07
N ALA A 503 8.28 -23.92 -31.15
CA ALA A 503 7.58 -22.69 -31.48
C ALA A 503 8.44 -21.46 -31.14
N PRO A 504 8.83 -20.61 -32.11
CA PRO A 504 9.52 -19.36 -31.81
C PRO A 504 8.61 -18.42 -31.01
N GLY A 505 9.16 -17.75 -29.99
CA GLY A 505 8.38 -16.83 -29.14
C GLY A 505 7.54 -17.54 -28.08
N ALA A 506 7.83 -18.79 -27.76
CA ALA A 506 7.15 -19.57 -26.74
C ALA A 506 7.22 -18.90 -25.35
N VAL A 507 8.34 -18.27 -25.01
CA VAL A 507 8.52 -17.55 -23.73
C VAL A 507 7.59 -16.35 -23.67
N SER A 508 7.63 -15.48 -24.69
CA SER A 508 6.80 -14.28 -24.76
C SER A 508 5.31 -14.64 -24.73
N SER A 509 4.90 -15.64 -25.53
CA SER A 509 3.51 -16.11 -25.57
C SER A 509 3.03 -16.64 -24.22
N MET A 510 3.89 -17.39 -23.51
CA MET A 510 3.58 -17.88 -22.16
C MET A 510 3.41 -16.73 -21.16
N VAL A 511 4.34 -15.78 -21.13
CA VAL A 511 4.25 -14.63 -20.23
C VAL A 511 2.99 -13.81 -20.51
N GLU A 512 2.71 -13.49 -21.78
CA GLU A 512 1.50 -12.77 -22.17
C GLU A 512 0.21 -13.50 -21.76
N ARG A 513 0.19 -14.84 -21.88
CA ARG A 513 -0.94 -15.65 -21.45
C ARG A 513 -1.13 -15.58 -19.93
N VAL A 514 -0.07 -15.72 -19.15
CA VAL A 514 -0.14 -15.60 -17.68
C VAL A 514 -0.61 -14.20 -17.27
N MET A 515 -0.14 -13.16 -17.96
CA MET A 515 -0.62 -11.80 -17.72
C MET A 515 -2.12 -11.67 -17.98
N LYS A 516 -2.61 -12.16 -19.12
CA LYS A 516 -4.04 -12.15 -19.45
C LYS A 516 -4.87 -12.85 -18.37
N LEU A 517 -4.46 -14.05 -17.95
CA LEU A 517 -5.13 -14.83 -16.91
C LEU A 517 -5.20 -14.09 -15.57
N ARG A 518 -4.20 -13.27 -15.25
CA ARG A 518 -4.11 -12.57 -13.96
C ARG A 518 -4.65 -11.15 -13.95
N THR A 519 -4.92 -10.55 -15.11
CA THR A 519 -5.31 -9.13 -15.25
C THR A 519 -6.29 -8.66 -14.19
N GLU A 520 -7.45 -9.31 -14.08
CA GLU A 520 -8.51 -8.90 -13.16
C GLU A 520 -8.14 -9.11 -11.68
N LEU A 521 -7.34 -10.15 -11.39
CA LEU A 521 -6.86 -10.43 -10.04
C LEU A 521 -5.82 -9.40 -9.59
N ASP A 522 -4.92 -9.01 -10.47
CA ASP A 522 -3.88 -8.03 -10.18
C ASP A 522 -4.44 -6.61 -10.05
N GLU A 523 -5.56 -6.29 -10.71
CA GLU A 523 -6.31 -5.05 -10.46
C GLU A 523 -6.83 -4.94 -9.02
N LEU A 524 -7.10 -6.06 -8.35
CA LEU A 524 -7.44 -6.09 -6.91
C LEU A 524 -6.20 -6.15 -6.00
N GLY A 525 -5.01 -6.07 -6.58
CA GLY A 525 -3.73 -6.14 -5.88
C GLY A 525 -3.16 -7.55 -5.74
N GLY A 526 -3.62 -8.51 -6.55
CA GLY A 526 -3.01 -9.83 -6.69
C GLY A 526 -3.72 -10.95 -5.91
N GLY A 527 -3.12 -12.14 -5.93
CA GLY A 527 -3.64 -13.33 -5.26
C GLY A 527 -2.66 -14.52 -5.30
N PRO A 528 -2.92 -15.57 -4.51
CA PRO A 528 -1.97 -16.63 -4.20
C PRO A 528 -2.00 -17.75 -5.26
N VAL A 529 -1.86 -17.39 -6.52
CA VAL A 529 -1.73 -18.33 -7.65
C VAL A 529 -0.41 -18.02 -8.34
N ALA A 530 0.37 -19.02 -8.75
CA ALA A 530 1.57 -18.78 -9.55
C ALA A 530 1.87 -19.98 -10.45
N LEU A 531 2.54 -19.72 -11.58
CA LEU A 531 2.88 -20.73 -12.57
C LEU A 531 4.35 -21.17 -12.45
N VAL A 532 4.58 -22.47 -12.44
CA VAL A 532 5.89 -23.06 -12.75
C VAL A 532 5.90 -23.47 -14.21
N CYS A 533 6.84 -22.93 -14.98
CA CYS A 533 6.98 -23.22 -16.40
C CYS A 533 8.28 -23.97 -16.66
N ALA A 534 8.19 -25.22 -17.12
CA ALA A 534 9.36 -26.00 -17.50
C ALA A 534 9.93 -25.52 -18.84
N TYR A 535 11.25 -25.31 -18.89
CA TYR A 535 11.98 -25.05 -20.13
C TYR A 535 13.15 -26.04 -20.29
N TYR A 536 13.56 -26.27 -21.53
CA TYR A 536 14.74 -27.04 -21.88
C TYR A 536 15.91 -26.09 -22.15
N LEU A 537 16.99 -26.30 -21.40
CA LEU A 537 18.16 -25.44 -21.42
C LEU A 537 18.75 -25.24 -22.82
N ARG A 538 18.74 -26.30 -23.65
CA ARG A 538 19.31 -26.27 -25.02
C ARG A 538 18.46 -25.56 -26.05
N HIS A 539 17.19 -25.31 -25.76
CA HIS A 539 16.23 -24.82 -26.76
C HIS A 539 15.74 -23.40 -26.43
N GLN A 540 15.54 -23.08 -25.15
CA GLN A 540 14.82 -21.86 -24.75
C GLN A 540 15.64 -20.93 -23.84
N LEU A 541 16.87 -21.27 -23.45
CA LEU A 541 17.67 -20.41 -22.57
C LEU A 541 18.04 -19.08 -23.25
N ASP A 542 18.48 -19.13 -24.51
CA ASP A 542 18.80 -17.92 -25.28
C ASP A 542 17.55 -17.04 -25.47
N GLU A 543 16.39 -17.64 -25.74
CA GLU A 543 15.11 -16.93 -25.85
C GLU A 543 14.73 -16.26 -24.52
N LEU A 544 14.91 -16.94 -23.39
CA LEU A 544 14.67 -16.38 -22.05
C LEU A 544 15.57 -15.18 -21.76
N HIS A 545 16.86 -15.25 -22.14
CA HIS A 545 17.78 -14.12 -21.99
C HIS A 545 17.40 -12.93 -22.87
N VAL A 546 17.06 -13.16 -24.14
CA VAL A 546 16.59 -12.11 -25.04
C VAL A 546 15.27 -11.50 -24.54
N TRP A 547 14.36 -12.31 -24.02
CA TRP A 547 13.11 -11.82 -23.44
C TRP A 547 13.39 -10.94 -22.21
N LYS A 548 14.27 -11.40 -21.31
CA LYS A 548 14.68 -10.67 -20.10
C LYS A 548 15.23 -9.28 -20.43
N ASP A 549 16.08 -9.17 -21.44
CA ASP A 549 16.66 -7.88 -21.84
C ASP A 549 15.61 -6.86 -22.31
N ASN A 550 14.43 -7.33 -22.71
CA ASN A 550 13.31 -6.51 -23.18
C ASN A 550 12.17 -6.39 -22.13
N ALA A 551 12.31 -6.95 -20.94
CA ALA A 551 11.24 -7.09 -19.95
C ALA A 551 11.05 -5.86 -19.03
N GLN A 552 11.02 -4.63 -19.58
CA GLN A 552 10.98 -3.37 -18.80
C GLN A 552 9.75 -3.20 -17.89
N HIS A 553 8.64 -3.87 -18.21
CA HIS A 553 7.41 -3.86 -17.43
C HIS A 553 7.39 -4.90 -16.29
N TYR A 554 8.41 -5.76 -16.21
CA TYR A 554 8.49 -6.86 -15.26
C TYR A 554 9.60 -6.62 -14.23
N VAL A 555 9.43 -7.22 -13.05
CA VAL A 555 10.54 -7.46 -12.14
C VAL A 555 11.07 -8.86 -12.42
N VAL A 556 12.32 -8.97 -12.90
CA VAL A 556 12.94 -10.25 -13.20
C VAL A 556 13.84 -10.68 -12.05
N HIS A 557 13.61 -11.88 -11.53
CA HIS A 557 14.46 -12.53 -10.55
C HIS A 557 15.34 -13.57 -11.25
N ASP A 558 16.66 -13.49 -11.04
CA ASP A 558 17.60 -14.55 -11.41
C ASP A 558 17.85 -15.42 -10.17
N TRP A 559 17.46 -16.69 -10.25
CA TRP A 559 17.61 -17.66 -9.17
C TRP A 559 18.66 -18.72 -9.50
#